data_AF-A0AAN8QFG1-F1
#
_entry.id   AF-A0AAN8QFG1-F1
#
_cell.length_a   1.000
_cell.length_b   1.000
_cell.length_c   1.000
_cell.angle_alpha   90.00
_cell.angle_beta   90.00
_cell.angle_gamma   90.00
#
_symmetry.space_group_name_H-M   'P 1'
#
loop_
_entity.id
_entity.type
_entity.pdbx_description
1 polymer ?
#
loop_
_entity_poly.entity_id
_entity_poly.type
_entity_poly.pdbx_seq_one_letter_code
_entity_poly.pdbx_strand_id
1 'polypeptide(L)'
;MSFALLTSALLTAFVLHSKEDMASIAYPFDFSNLKNVVSVAVITALNEFVVMNHSILLEGLFYDMSVLFISEFAQQTKNVQNCINKFANAEVKNVTKFESSIEILRQQYISLVECFDHSNKILCHYLFGSYAAVIPGYCFMLYGITRDVLTAGETMYIAFVSLSHIALITMFTAMGAILSIKAHAPLDALMKIDLLSVTDKTVHSVNLFVSRLTGPTIGYRVYELFTLDTNTILAVIGTLLTYTVVMLQFSGSSNINNCSLNITVN
;
A
#
# COMPACT_ATOMS: atom_id res chain seq x y z
N MET A 1 -13.46 17.11 -6.04
CA MET A 1 -13.74 18.22 -5.10
C MET A 1 -15.03 18.03 -4.31
N SER A 2 -16.14 17.60 -4.92
CA SER A 2 -17.42 17.40 -4.20
C SER A 2 -17.34 16.35 -3.07
N PHE A 3 -16.61 15.26 -3.28
CA PHE A 3 -16.47 14.19 -2.27
C PHE A 3 -15.72 14.66 -1.00
N ALA A 4 -14.57 15.34 -1.14
CA ALA A 4 -13.78 15.83 -0.01
C ALA A 4 -14.53 16.89 0.83
N LEU A 5 -15.32 17.75 0.17
CA LEU A 5 -16.19 18.70 0.85
C LEU A 5 -17.31 17.99 1.61
N LEU A 6 -17.93 16.97 1.01
CA LEU A 6 -18.99 16.20 1.65
C LEU A 6 -18.47 15.45 2.88
N THR A 7 -17.31 14.77 2.77
CA THR A 7 -16.73 14.04 3.90
C THR A 7 -16.30 14.97 5.02
N SER A 8 -15.65 16.10 4.70
CA SER A 8 -15.30 17.13 5.69
C SER A 8 -16.55 17.69 6.38
N ALA A 9 -17.61 17.99 5.63
CA ALA A 9 -18.87 18.48 6.20
C ALA A 9 -19.54 17.44 7.11
N LEU A 10 -19.59 16.17 6.70
CA LEU A 10 -20.17 15.08 7.49
C LEU A 10 -19.39 14.86 8.79
N LEU A 11 -18.06 14.86 8.71
CA LEU A 11 -17.20 14.70 9.88
C LEU A 11 -17.33 15.87 10.84
N THR A 12 -17.44 17.09 10.32
CA THR A 12 -17.67 18.29 11.13
C THR A 12 -19.05 18.25 11.81
N ALA A 13 -20.09 17.85 11.08
CA ALA A 13 -21.42 17.67 11.64
C ALA A 13 -21.43 16.59 12.73
N PHE A 14 -20.67 15.52 12.54
CA PHE A 14 -20.49 14.47 13.53
C PHE A 14 -19.79 14.99 14.79
N VAL A 15 -18.68 15.73 14.65
CA VAL A 15 -17.96 16.33 15.80
C VAL A 15 -18.86 17.28 16.58
N LEU A 16 -19.71 18.04 15.90
CA LEU A 16 -20.68 18.93 16.54
C LEU A 16 -21.79 18.15 17.28
N HIS A 17 -22.23 17.02 16.72
CA HIS A 17 -23.23 16.15 17.35
C HIS A 17 -22.67 15.43 18.60
N SER A 18 -21.44 14.94 18.51
CA SER A 18 -20.74 14.16 19.54
C SER A 18 -19.77 14.99 20.38
N LYS A 19 -20.07 16.27 20.59
CA LYS A 19 -19.13 17.24 21.18
C LYS A 19 -18.62 16.87 22.59
N GLU A 20 -19.43 16.19 23.39
CA GLU A 20 -19.06 15.77 24.76
C GLU A 20 -18.03 14.64 24.71
N ASP A 21 -18.26 13.68 23.82
CA ASP A 21 -17.35 12.57 23.54
C ASP A 21 -16.01 13.07 22.94
N MET A 22 -16.04 14.15 22.16
CA MET A 22 -14.85 14.70 21.49
C MET A 22 -14.01 15.64 22.38
N ALA A 23 -14.49 15.97 23.58
CA ALA A 23 -13.82 16.91 24.47
C ALA A 23 -12.44 16.41 24.95
N SER A 24 -12.30 15.09 25.12
CA SER A 24 -11.03 14.40 25.44
C SER A 24 -9.99 14.58 24.32
N ILE A 25 -10.43 14.43 23.07
CA ILE A 25 -9.58 14.46 21.87
C ILE A 25 -9.15 15.88 21.53
N ALA A 26 -10.05 16.86 21.69
CA ALA A 26 -9.81 18.26 21.34
C ALA A 26 -9.32 19.12 22.52
N TYR A 27 -8.65 18.54 23.52
CA TYR A 27 -7.99 19.34 24.56
C TYR A 27 -6.96 20.31 23.95
N PRO A 28 -6.89 21.60 24.35
CA PRO A 28 -7.51 22.21 25.53
C PRO A 28 -8.84 22.97 25.29
N PHE A 29 -9.57 22.68 24.21
CA PHE A 29 -10.80 23.41 23.90
C PHE A 29 -11.95 23.03 24.85
N ASP A 30 -12.49 24.01 25.58
CA ASP A 30 -13.68 23.84 26.43
C ASP A 30 -14.96 23.97 25.60
N PHE A 31 -15.69 22.86 25.42
CA PHE A 31 -16.94 22.79 24.65
C PHE A 31 -18.16 23.44 25.34
N SER A 32 -18.02 23.92 26.58
CA SER A 32 -19.05 24.74 27.23
C SER A 32 -19.20 26.11 26.55
N ASN A 33 -18.13 26.63 25.95
CA ASN A 33 -18.11 27.90 25.26
C ASN A 33 -18.37 27.72 23.76
N LEU A 34 -19.49 28.30 23.27
CA LEU A 34 -19.86 28.26 21.85
C LEU A 34 -18.71 28.69 20.91
N LYS A 35 -17.88 29.67 21.31
CA LYS A 35 -16.75 30.12 20.49
C LYS A 35 -15.70 29.02 20.30
N ASN A 36 -15.42 28.24 21.34
CA ASN A 36 -14.48 27.12 21.27
C ASN A 36 -15.05 26.00 20.39
N VAL A 37 -16.35 25.68 20.55
CA VAL A 37 -17.03 24.68 19.70
C VAL A 37 -16.93 25.07 18.22
N VAL A 38 -17.24 26.33 17.88
CA VAL A 38 -17.12 26.84 16.50
C VAL A 38 -15.67 26.80 16.02
N SER A 39 -14.71 27.16 16.88
CA SER A 39 -13.28 27.15 16.52
C SER A 39 -12.79 25.73 16.21
N VAL A 40 -13.13 24.75 17.07
CA VAL A 40 -12.81 23.34 16.84
C VAL A 40 -13.44 22.84 15.55
N ALA A 41 -14.73 23.12 15.33
CA ALA A 41 -15.42 22.69 14.12
C ALA A 41 -14.76 23.25 12.85
N VAL A 42 -14.39 24.54 12.84
CA VAL A 42 -13.72 25.17 11.70
C VAL A 42 -12.32 24.60 11.48
N ILE A 43 -11.53 24.45 12.55
CA ILE A 43 -10.17 23.90 12.47
C ILE A 43 -10.20 22.46 11.96
N THR A 44 -11.07 21.62 12.52
CA THR A 44 -11.24 20.23 12.08
C THR A 44 -11.71 20.17 10.63
N ALA A 45 -12.73 20.95 10.25
CA ALA A 45 -13.22 21.00 8.86
C ALA A 45 -12.10 21.37 7.88
N LEU A 46 -11.31 22.40 8.21
CA LEU A 46 -10.21 22.86 7.37
C LEU A 46 -9.08 21.84 7.28
N ASN A 47 -8.68 21.26 8.42
CA ASN A 47 -7.65 20.24 8.47
C ASN A 47 -8.04 19.02 7.62
N GLU A 48 -9.25 18.49 7.83
CA GLU A 48 -9.76 17.34 7.10
C GLU A 48 -9.91 17.64 5.62
N PHE A 49 -10.34 18.85 5.26
CA PHE A 49 -10.39 19.27 3.87
C PHE A 49 -8.99 19.28 3.24
N VAL A 50 -7.99 19.87 3.90
CA VAL A 50 -6.62 19.93 3.39
C VAL A 50 -6.01 18.53 3.26
N VAL A 51 -6.12 17.71 4.32
CA VAL A 51 -5.60 16.33 4.35
C VAL A 51 -6.27 15.48 3.28
N MET A 52 -7.60 15.53 3.16
CA MET A 52 -8.32 14.74 2.16
C MET A 52 -7.95 15.14 0.72
N ASN A 53 -7.87 16.45 0.42
CA ASN A 53 -7.45 16.88 -0.91
C ASN A 53 -6.00 16.50 -1.21
N HIS A 54 -5.10 16.62 -0.23
CA HIS A 54 -3.72 16.19 -0.37
C HIS A 54 -3.61 14.69 -0.63
N SER A 55 -4.33 13.87 0.15
CA SER A 55 -4.38 12.42 -0.02
C SER A 55 -4.95 12.02 -1.38
N ILE A 56 -6.06 12.63 -1.82
CA ILE A 56 -6.65 12.35 -3.15
C ILE A 56 -5.67 12.71 -4.27
N LEU A 57 -4.97 13.84 -4.16
CA LEU A 57 -3.98 14.26 -5.15
C LEU A 57 -2.83 13.24 -5.23
N LEU A 58 -2.25 12.87 -4.09
CA LEU A 58 -1.14 11.92 -4.04
C LEU A 58 -1.56 10.51 -4.45
N GLU A 59 -2.78 10.09 -4.09
CA GLU A 59 -3.38 8.84 -4.51
C GLU A 59 -3.54 8.79 -6.04
N GLY A 60 -4.09 9.86 -6.63
CA GLY A 60 -4.21 9.98 -8.08
C GLY A 60 -2.86 9.92 -8.78
N LEU A 61 -1.87 10.67 -8.29
CA LEU A 61 -0.51 10.64 -8.84
C LEU A 61 0.12 9.24 -8.74
N PHE A 62 -0.02 8.57 -7.60
CA PHE A 62 0.47 7.21 -7.42
C PHE A 62 -0.23 6.23 -8.37
N TYR A 63 -1.55 6.34 -8.51
CA TYR A 63 -2.36 5.49 -9.38
C TYR A 63 -1.95 5.67 -10.84
N ASP A 64 -1.91 6.91 -11.34
CA ASP A 64 -1.56 7.22 -12.73
C ASP A 64 -0.15 6.72 -13.07
N MET A 65 0.83 6.95 -12.18
CA MET A 65 2.19 6.44 -12.35
C MET A 65 2.24 4.91 -12.35
N SER A 66 1.48 4.27 -11.46
CA SER A 66 1.40 2.81 -11.40
C SER A 66 0.81 2.22 -12.68
N VAL A 67 -0.29 2.78 -13.18
CA VAL A 67 -0.94 2.34 -14.42
C VAL A 67 0.01 2.53 -15.61
N LEU A 68 0.72 3.66 -15.68
CA LEU A 68 1.72 3.91 -16.71
C LEU A 68 2.79 2.82 -16.71
N PHE A 69 3.46 2.56 -15.58
CA PHE A 69 4.50 1.54 -15.50
C PHE A 69 3.97 0.13 -15.75
N ILE A 70 2.79 -0.22 -15.21
CA ILE A 70 2.12 -1.50 -15.47
C ILE A 70 1.90 -1.70 -16.97
N SER A 71 1.41 -0.67 -17.67
CA SER A 71 1.18 -0.70 -19.11
C SER A 71 2.50 -0.87 -19.88
N GLU A 72 3.52 -0.10 -19.53
CA GLU A 72 4.84 -0.18 -20.18
C GLU A 72 5.51 -1.56 -19.97
N PHE A 73 5.50 -2.12 -18.75
CA PHE A 73 6.01 -3.46 -18.49
C PHE A 73 5.21 -4.54 -19.24
N ALA A 74 3.89 -4.40 -19.32
CA ALA A 74 3.06 -5.30 -20.09
C ALA A 74 3.35 -5.21 -21.60
N GLN A 75 3.61 -4.00 -22.12
CA GLN A 75 3.99 -3.80 -23.51
C GLN A 75 5.37 -4.39 -23.81
N GLN A 76 6.34 -4.21 -22.92
CA GLN A 76 7.67 -4.84 -23.06
C GLN A 76 7.57 -6.37 -23.06
N THR A 77 6.74 -6.94 -22.18
CA THR A 77 6.46 -8.39 -22.16
C THR A 77 5.91 -8.87 -23.51
N LYS A 78 4.93 -8.15 -24.08
CA LYS A 78 4.39 -8.46 -25.42
C LYS A 78 5.46 -8.36 -26.50
N ASN A 79 6.33 -7.35 -26.45
CA ASN A 79 7.39 -7.16 -27.43
C ASN A 79 8.40 -8.32 -27.40
N VAL A 80 8.81 -8.77 -26.20
CA VAL A 80 9.68 -9.93 -26.01
C VAL A 80 9.01 -11.20 -26.55
N GLN A 81 7.76 -11.46 -26.16
CA GLN A 81 7.03 -12.63 -26.64
C GLN A 81 6.85 -12.63 -28.17
N ASN A 82 6.54 -11.49 -28.77
CA ASN A 82 6.43 -11.34 -30.22
C ASN A 82 7.78 -11.58 -30.93
N CYS A 83 8.88 -11.11 -30.34
CA CYS A 83 10.23 -11.35 -30.87
C CYS A 83 10.55 -12.85 -30.90
N ILE A 84 10.28 -13.55 -29.80
CA ILE A 84 10.53 -14.99 -29.66
C ILE A 84 9.64 -15.79 -30.61
N ASN A 85 8.34 -15.48 -30.68
CA ASN A 85 7.41 -16.17 -31.58
C ASN A 85 7.78 -15.98 -33.06
N LYS A 86 8.22 -14.77 -33.45
CA LYS A 86 8.70 -14.51 -34.82
C LYS A 86 9.95 -15.33 -35.15
N PHE A 87 10.86 -15.51 -34.20
CA PHE A 87 12.04 -16.35 -34.40
C PHE A 87 11.70 -17.84 -34.47
N ALA A 88 10.80 -18.31 -33.60
CA ALA A 88 10.35 -19.71 -33.58
C ALA A 88 9.62 -20.13 -34.85
N ASN A 89 8.80 -19.23 -35.43
CA ASN A 89 7.97 -19.52 -36.60
C ASN A 89 8.63 -19.19 -37.95
N ALA A 90 9.84 -18.62 -37.97
CA ALA A 90 10.50 -18.26 -39.22
C ALA A 90 11.06 -19.51 -39.94
N GLU A 91 10.69 -19.70 -41.21
CA GLU A 91 11.23 -20.79 -42.07
C GLU A 91 12.76 -20.73 -42.18
N VAL A 92 13.33 -19.51 -42.21
CA VAL A 92 14.78 -19.28 -42.17
C VAL A 92 15.12 -18.45 -40.93
N LYS A 93 15.81 -19.07 -39.98
CA LYS A 93 16.24 -18.43 -38.72
C LYS A 93 17.34 -17.40 -39.00
N ASN A 94 16.97 -16.12 -39.08
CA ASN A 94 17.92 -15.01 -39.12
C ASN A 94 18.39 -14.68 -37.69
N VAL A 95 19.41 -15.42 -37.24
CA VAL A 95 19.91 -15.35 -35.84
C VAL A 95 20.49 -13.99 -35.50
N THR A 96 21.20 -13.33 -36.41
CA THR A 96 21.80 -12.01 -36.16
C THR A 96 20.74 -10.93 -35.93
N LYS A 97 19.64 -10.97 -36.69
CA LYS A 97 18.50 -10.07 -36.48
C LYS A 97 17.82 -10.32 -35.13
N PHE A 98 17.64 -11.58 -34.75
CA PHE A 98 17.07 -11.96 -33.45
C PHE A 98 17.94 -11.48 -32.29
N GLU A 99 19.25 -11.72 -32.34
CA GLU A 99 20.24 -11.27 -31.36
C GLU A 99 20.14 -9.76 -31.14
N SER A 100 20.17 -8.96 -32.22
CA SER A 100 20.05 -7.49 -32.11
C SER A 100 18.71 -7.05 -31.51
N SER A 101 17.61 -7.77 -31.81
CA SER A 101 16.28 -7.42 -31.34
C SER A 101 16.14 -7.70 -29.83
N ILE A 102 16.65 -8.84 -29.36
CA ILE A 102 16.67 -9.18 -27.94
C ILE A 102 17.53 -8.20 -27.14
N GLU A 103 18.70 -7.84 -27.65
CA GLU A 103 19.58 -6.88 -26.97
C GLU A 103 18.91 -5.49 -26.86
N ILE A 104 18.25 -5.01 -27.92
CA ILE A 104 17.49 -3.75 -27.87
C ILE A 104 16.38 -3.82 -26.81
N LEU A 105 15.62 -4.92 -26.77
CA LEU A 105 14.55 -5.10 -25.78
C LEU A 105 15.09 -5.15 -24.35
N ARG A 106 16.25 -5.80 -24.14
CA ARG A 106 16.93 -5.83 -22.84
C ARG A 106 17.32 -4.44 -22.38
N GLN A 107 17.91 -3.62 -23.26
CA GLN A 107 18.30 -2.24 -22.95
C GLN A 107 17.09 -1.36 -22.65
N GLN A 108 16.02 -1.48 -23.43
CA GLN A 108 14.76 -0.78 -23.16
C GLN A 108 14.16 -1.16 -21.81
N TYR A 109 14.18 -2.45 -21.47
CA TYR A 109 13.71 -2.93 -20.19
C TYR A 109 14.55 -2.37 -19.02
N ILE A 110 15.88 -2.35 -19.14
CA ILE A 110 16.77 -1.77 -18.13
C ILE A 110 16.47 -0.29 -17.92
N SER A 111 16.34 0.48 -19.00
CA SER A 111 15.99 1.90 -18.92
C SER A 111 14.61 2.12 -18.28
N LEU A 112 13.62 1.27 -18.57
CA LEU A 112 12.31 1.33 -17.91
C LEU A 112 12.41 1.07 -16.41
N VAL A 113 13.21 0.08 -16.00
CA VAL A 113 13.45 -0.21 -14.57
C VAL A 113 14.18 0.93 -13.87
N GLU A 114 15.15 1.58 -14.52
CA GLU A 114 15.83 2.75 -13.98
C GLU A 114 14.87 3.93 -13.78
N CYS A 115 14.02 4.22 -14.77
CA CYS A 115 12.96 5.23 -14.66
C CYS A 115 11.99 4.91 -13.50
N PHE A 116 11.59 3.64 -13.38
CA PHE A 116 10.76 3.18 -12.27
C PHE A 116 11.44 3.37 -10.92
N ASP A 117 12.73 3.03 -10.79
CA ASP A 117 13.49 3.19 -9.55
C ASP A 117 13.60 4.68 -9.14
N HIS A 118 13.73 5.59 -10.11
CA HIS A 118 13.69 7.04 -9.83
C HIS A 118 12.32 7.50 -9.33
N SER A 119 11.22 7.02 -9.94
CA SER A 119 9.87 7.28 -9.47
C SER A 119 9.65 6.74 -8.06
N ASN A 120 10.11 5.50 -7.80
CA ASN A 120 9.97 4.85 -6.51
C ASN A 120 10.68 5.63 -5.38
N LYS A 121 11.82 6.28 -5.65
CA LYS A 121 12.50 7.14 -4.66
C LYS A 121 11.65 8.32 -4.18
N ILE A 122 10.74 8.82 -5.01
CA ILE A 122 9.83 9.91 -4.65
C ILE A 122 8.63 9.34 -3.89
N LEU A 123 8.04 8.26 -4.42
CA LEU A 123 6.84 7.64 -3.87
C LEU A 123 7.07 6.92 -2.55
N CYS A 124 8.29 6.43 -2.28
CA CYS A 124 8.58 5.65 -1.07
C CYS A 124 8.33 6.43 0.22
N HIS A 125 8.59 7.74 0.22
CA HIS A 125 8.31 8.64 1.36
C HIS A 125 6.82 8.68 1.69
N TYR A 126 6.00 8.82 0.66
CA TYR A 126 4.54 8.88 0.80
C TYR A 126 3.96 7.54 1.21
N LEU A 127 4.44 6.45 0.60
CA LEU A 127 4.04 5.10 0.99
C LEU A 127 4.39 4.84 2.45
N PHE A 128 5.62 5.16 2.88
CA PHE A 128 6.03 5.01 4.27
C PHE A 128 5.13 5.78 5.24
N GLY A 129 4.89 7.07 4.96
CA GLY A 129 4.01 7.89 5.79
C GLY A 129 2.59 7.32 5.87
N SER A 130 2.07 6.80 4.76
CA SER A 130 0.76 6.17 4.71
C SER A 130 0.72 4.90 5.58
N TYR A 131 1.65 3.96 5.42
CA TYR A 131 1.66 2.75 6.27
C TYR A 131 1.92 3.07 7.76
N ALA A 132 2.81 4.03 8.04
CA ALA A 132 3.15 4.44 9.40
C ALA A 132 2.00 5.15 10.12
N ALA A 133 1.11 5.83 9.39
CA ALA A 133 -0.10 6.43 9.97
C ALA A 133 -1.21 5.37 10.16
N VAL A 134 -1.41 4.52 9.15
CA VAL A 134 -2.56 3.62 9.10
C VAL A 134 -2.41 2.44 10.06
N ILE A 135 -1.26 1.77 10.11
CA ILE A 135 -1.08 0.59 10.96
C ILE A 135 -1.33 0.92 12.45
N PRO A 136 -0.71 1.96 13.05
CA PRO A 136 -1.00 2.34 14.43
C PRO A 136 -2.44 2.79 14.63
N GLY A 137 -3.04 3.52 13.67
CA GLY A 137 -4.45 3.91 13.72
C GLY A 137 -5.38 2.70 13.88
N TYR A 138 -5.11 1.63 13.13
CA TYR A 138 -5.82 0.37 13.26
C TYR A 138 -5.61 -0.32 14.60
N CYS A 139 -4.37 -0.36 15.09
CA CYS A 139 -4.07 -0.92 16.39
C CYS A 139 -4.83 -0.17 17.51
N PHE A 140 -4.87 1.17 17.47
CA PHE A 140 -5.61 1.97 18.43
C PHE A 140 -7.12 1.75 18.34
N MET A 141 -7.68 1.66 17.13
CA MET A 141 -9.09 1.32 16.92
C MET A 141 -9.44 -0.04 17.55
N LEU A 142 -8.65 -1.07 17.25
CA LEU A 142 -8.85 -2.42 17.76
C LEU A 142 -8.72 -2.47 19.28
N TYR A 143 -7.73 -1.76 19.84
CA TYR A 143 -7.55 -1.63 21.27
C TYR A 143 -8.78 -1.00 21.94
N GLY A 144 -9.23 0.14 21.42
CA GLY A 144 -10.36 0.89 21.95
C GLY A 144 -11.65 0.08 21.94
N ILE A 145 -11.93 -0.63 20.84
CA ILE A 145 -13.08 -1.54 20.73
C ILE A 145 -12.98 -2.72 21.69
N THR A 146 -11.81 -3.35 21.79
CA THR A 146 -11.63 -4.58 22.59
C THR A 146 -11.67 -4.31 24.09
N ARG A 147 -11.24 -3.11 24.51
CA ARG A 147 -11.17 -2.71 25.92
C ARG A 147 -12.35 -1.84 26.38
N ASP A 148 -13.26 -1.48 25.48
CA ASP A 148 -14.38 -0.60 25.75
C ASP A 148 -13.94 0.73 26.41
N VAL A 149 -12.78 1.25 25.97
CA VAL A 149 -12.17 2.48 26.53
C VAL A 149 -12.71 3.73 25.83
N LEU A 150 -13.17 3.56 24.59
CA LEU A 150 -13.66 4.64 23.75
C LEU A 150 -15.17 4.81 23.92
N THR A 151 -15.64 6.04 23.92
CA THR A 151 -17.08 6.31 23.82
C THR A 151 -17.61 5.87 22.44
N ALA A 152 -18.94 5.79 22.31
CA ALA A 152 -19.57 5.48 21.03
C ALA A 152 -19.19 6.51 19.95
N GLY A 153 -19.12 7.80 20.30
CA GLY A 153 -18.70 8.85 19.39
C GLY A 153 -17.24 8.70 18.92
N GLU A 154 -16.33 8.44 19.85
CA GLU A 154 -14.91 8.20 19.55
C GLU A 154 -14.70 6.97 18.67
N THR A 155 -15.41 5.88 18.99
CA THR A 155 -15.36 4.64 18.21
C THR A 155 -15.83 4.86 16.77
N MET A 156 -16.96 5.56 16.58
CA MET A 156 -17.49 5.83 15.25
C MET A 156 -16.57 6.74 14.42
N TYR A 157 -15.98 7.77 15.04
CA TYR A 157 -15.00 8.65 14.38
C TYR A 157 -13.76 7.86 13.92
N ILE A 158 -13.15 7.12 14.85
CA ILE A 158 -11.94 6.35 14.55
C ILE A 158 -12.24 5.25 13.51
N ALA A 159 -13.39 4.60 13.59
CA ALA A 159 -13.79 3.59 12.60
C ALA A 159 -13.97 4.19 11.20
N PHE A 160 -14.61 5.37 11.09
CA PHE A 160 -14.79 6.07 9.83
C PHE A 160 -13.44 6.46 9.20
N VAL A 161 -12.57 7.11 9.98
CA VAL A 161 -11.23 7.50 9.55
C VAL A 161 -10.42 6.27 9.16
N SER A 162 -10.37 5.24 10.00
CA SER A 162 -9.62 4.02 9.72
C SER A 162 -10.10 3.37 8.42
N LEU A 163 -11.40 3.12 8.26
CA LEU A 163 -11.98 2.44 7.10
C LEU A 163 -11.61 3.13 5.78
N SER A 164 -11.65 4.47 5.73
CA SER A 164 -11.22 5.23 4.55
C SER A 164 -9.74 4.99 4.20
N HIS A 165 -8.88 4.83 5.21
CA HIS A 165 -7.46 4.58 5.01
C HIS A 165 -7.14 3.11 4.66
N ILE A 166 -7.95 2.13 5.07
CA ILE A 166 -7.79 0.73 4.59
C ILE A 166 -7.96 0.65 3.10
N ALA A 167 -8.95 1.35 2.54
CA ALA A 167 -9.20 1.33 1.11
C ALA A 167 -7.96 1.83 0.35
N LEU A 168 -7.35 2.90 0.85
CA LEU A 168 -6.12 3.48 0.32
C LEU A 168 -4.93 2.49 0.37
N ILE A 169 -4.62 1.94 1.54
CA ILE A 169 -3.51 0.97 1.68
C ILE A 169 -3.74 -0.28 0.84
N THR A 170 -4.98 -0.76 0.76
CA THR A 170 -5.33 -1.90 -0.08
C THR A 170 -5.07 -1.59 -1.56
N MET A 171 -5.45 -0.39 -2.02
CA MET A 171 -5.19 0.05 -3.38
C MET A 171 -3.68 0.14 -3.66
N PHE A 172 -2.88 0.75 -2.78
CA PHE A 172 -1.43 0.82 -2.93
C PHE A 172 -0.79 -0.57 -3.00
N THR A 173 -1.17 -1.46 -2.09
CA THR A 173 -0.61 -2.82 -2.06
C THR A 173 -1.02 -3.62 -3.31
N ALA A 174 -2.28 -3.50 -3.75
CA ALA A 174 -2.77 -4.18 -4.95
C ALA A 174 -2.06 -3.70 -6.22
N MET A 175 -1.90 -2.38 -6.39
CA MET A 175 -1.17 -1.81 -7.52
C MET A 175 0.31 -2.21 -7.51
N GLY A 176 0.94 -2.19 -6.34
CA GLY A 176 2.32 -2.67 -6.19
C GLY A 176 2.48 -4.13 -6.56
N ALA A 177 1.57 -5.00 -6.11
CA ALA A 177 1.59 -6.41 -6.44
C ALA A 177 1.37 -6.67 -7.95
N ILE A 178 0.41 -5.98 -8.57
CA ILE A 178 0.18 -6.08 -10.02
C ILE A 178 1.41 -5.62 -10.80
N LEU A 179 2.01 -4.49 -10.41
CA LEU A 179 3.23 -3.97 -11.04
C LEU A 179 4.38 -4.97 -10.93
N SER A 180 4.59 -5.53 -9.73
CA SER A 180 5.61 -6.55 -9.51
C SER A 180 5.39 -7.77 -10.42
N ILE A 181 4.17 -8.30 -10.51
CA ILE A 181 3.85 -9.42 -11.40
C ILE A 181 4.15 -9.05 -12.87
N LYS A 182 3.76 -7.86 -13.32
CA LYS A 182 3.99 -7.42 -14.71
C LYS A 182 5.47 -7.18 -15.02
N ALA A 183 6.24 -6.65 -14.07
CA ALA A 183 7.66 -6.42 -14.25
C ALA A 183 8.42 -7.74 -14.48
N HIS A 184 8.02 -8.83 -13.82
CA HIS A 184 8.68 -10.13 -13.92
C HIS A 184 8.11 -11.05 -15.02
N ALA A 185 6.96 -10.70 -15.63
CA ALA A 185 6.32 -11.49 -16.68
C ALA A 185 7.19 -11.83 -17.92
N PRO A 186 8.18 -11.02 -18.36
CA PRO A 186 9.06 -11.40 -19.47
C PRO A 186 9.88 -12.67 -19.22
N LEU A 187 10.11 -13.04 -17.95
CA LEU A 187 10.92 -14.20 -17.58
C LEU A 187 10.36 -15.49 -18.19
N ASP A 188 9.05 -15.71 -18.09
CA ASP A 188 8.38 -16.90 -18.63
C ASP A 188 8.50 -17.01 -20.16
N ALA A 189 8.58 -15.87 -20.85
CA ALA A 189 8.78 -15.84 -22.29
C ALA A 189 10.24 -16.20 -22.64
N LEU A 190 11.21 -15.61 -21.94
CA LEU A 190 12.63 -15.87 -22.16
C LEU A 190 13.02 -17.32 -21.88
N MET A 191 12.44 -17.94 -20.84
CA MET A 191 12.70 -19.34 -20.48
C MET A 191 12.21 -20.35 -21.53
N LYS A 192 11.39 -19.94 -22.51
CA LYS A 192 10.92 -20.79 -23.62
C LYS A 192 11.85 -20.80 -24.83
N ILE A 193 12.91 -19.98 -24.83
CA ILE A 193 13.88 -19.94 -25.93
C ILE A 193 14.70 -21.23 -25.90
N ASP A 194 14.75 -21.95 -27.03
CA ASP A 194 15.67 -23.07 -27.22
C ASP A 194 17.10 -22.54 -27.41
N LEU A 195 17.86 -22.56 -26.31
CA LEU A 195 19.25 -22.08 -26.26
C LEU A 195 20.20 -22.86 -27.17
N LEU A 196 19.87 -24.10 -27.56
CA LEU A 196 20.69 -24.89 -28.48
C LEU A 196 20.57 -24.39 -29.93
N SER A 197 19.55 -23.58 -30.22
CA SER A 197 19.25 -23.10 -31.57
C SER A 197 19.74 -21.68 -31.86
N VAL A 198 20.47 -21.07 -30.92
CA VAL A 198 20.93 -19.67 -30.98
C VAL A 198 22.44 -19.56 -30.80
N THR A 199 23.01 -18.40 -31.11
CA THR A 199 24.44 -18.12 -30.92
C THR A 199 24.81 -17.97 -29.45
N ASP A 200 26.06 -18.25 -29.08
CA ASP A 200 26.59 -18.03 -27.72
C ASP A 200 26.39 -16.59 -27.23
N LYS A 201 26.48 -15.62 -28.15
CA LYS A 201 26.19 -14.20 -27.85
C LYS A 201 24.72 -13.99 -27.45
N THR A 202 23.79 -14.61 -28.16
CA THR A 202 22.37 -14.57 -27.81
C THR A 202 22.13 -15.21 -26.46
N VAL A 203 22.74 -16.38 -26.19
CA VAL A 203 22.67 -17.04 -24.88
C VAL A 203 23.15 -16.09 -23.78
N HIS A 204 24.26 -15.40 -24.00
CA HIS A 204 24.78 -14.41 -23.05
C HIS A 204 23.80 -13.25 -22.79
N SER A 205 23.25 -12.62 -23.83
CA SER A 205 22.26 -11.54 -23.67
C SER A 205 20.98 -12.00 -22.97
N VAL A 206 20.47 -13.20 -23.31
CA VAL A 206 19.31 -13.80 -22.62
C VAL A 206 19.63 -14.06 -21.16
N ASN A 207 20.80 -14.62 -20.84
CA ASN A 207 21.21 -14.88 -19.46
C ASN A 207 21.35 -13.59 -18.64
N LEU A 208 21.88 -12.51 -19.23
CA LEU A 208 21.92 -11.20 -18.58
C LEU A 208 20.52 -10.64 -18.32
N PHE A 209 19.59 -10.83 -19.26
CA PHE A 209 18.21 -10.41 -19.09
C PHE A 209 17.51 -11.21 -17.99
N VAL A 210 17.62 -12.54 -18.03
CA VAL A 210 17.10 -13.44 -17.00
C VAL A 210 17.69 -13.11 -15.63
N SER A 211 19.00 -12.91 -15.54
CA SER A 211 19.67 -12.55 -14.29
C SER A 211 19.14 -11.24 -13.68
N ARG A 212 18.78 -10.26 -14.51
CA ARG A 212 18.14 -9.03 -14.05
C ARG A 212 16.72 -9.27 -13.53
N LEU A 213 15.96 -10.14 -14.20
CA LEU A 213 14.59 -10.50 -13.81
C LEU A 213 14.52 -11.40 -12.57
N THR A 214 15.52 -12.25 -12.34
CA THR A 214 15.60 -13.13 -11.16
C THR A 214 16.33 -12.48 -9.99
N GLY A 215 16.79 -11.24 -10.15
CA GLY A 215 17.50 -10.48 -9.13
C GLY A 215 16.57 -9.95 -8.03
N PRO A 216 16.90 -8.79 -7.42
CA PRO A 216 16.01 -8.14 -6.46
C PRO A 216 14.63 -7.86 -7.07
N THR A 217 13.57 -8.11 -6.30
CA THR A 217 12.19 -7.92 -6.74
C THR A 217 11.96 -6.50 -7.22
N ILE A 218 11.56 -6.36 -8.48
CA ILE A 218 11.15 -5.09 -9.09
C ILE A 218 9.73 -4.77 -8.63
N GLY A 219 9.59 -3.76 -7.76
CA GLY A 219 8.31 -3.31 -7.21
C GLY A 219 8.50 -2.05 -6.38
N TYR A 220 7.40 -1.49 -5.86
CA TYR A 220 7.49 -0.32 -4.99
C TYR A 220 8.17 -0.68 -3.68
N ARG A 221 9.34 -0.10 -3.41
CA ARG A 221 10.14 -0.36 -2.20
C ARG A 221 9.96 0.77 -1.20
N VAL A 222 9.57 0.44 0.02
CA VAL A 222 9.39 1.39 1.13
C VAL A 222 10.65 1.40 1.99
N TYR A 223 11.61 2.27 1.68
CA TYR A 223 12.90 2.42 2.39
C TYR A 223 13.68 1.11 2.62
N GLU A 224 13.58 0.15 1.71
CA GLU A 224 14.18 -1.20 1.86
C GLU A 224 13.65 -2.01 3.06
N LEU A 225 12.58 -1.55 3.73
CA LEU A 225 11.90 -2.31 4.80
C LEU A 225 11.09 -3.45 4.21
N PHE A 226 10.33 -3.16 3.16
CA PHE A 226 9.53 -4.12 2.41
C PHE A 226 9.23 -3.61 1.00
N THR A 227 8.88 -4.54 0.11
CA THR A 227 8.45 -4.28 -1.26
C THR A 227 6.96 -4.59 -1.36
N LEU A 228 6.17 -3.70 -1.96
CA LEU A 228 4.73 -3.93 -2.15
C LEU A 228 4.49 -5.07 -3.14
N ASP A 229 4.40 -6.29 -2.62
CA ASP A 229 4.15 -7.53 -3.32
C ASP A 229 3.00 -8.31 -2.66
N THR A 230 2.68 -9.49 -3.19
CA THR A 230 1.64 -10.35 -2.63
C THR A 230 1.94 -10.76 -1.18
N ASN A 231 3.22 -10.88 -0.80
CA ASN A 231 3.61 -11.24 0.56
C ASN A 231 3.32 -10.11 1.56
N THR A 232 3.47 -8.85 1.14
CA THR A 232 3.17 -7.69 1.98
C THR A 232 1.69 -7.62 2.34
N ILE A 233 0.79 -7.95 1.40
CA ILE A 233 -0.67 -8.06 1.68
C ILE A 233 -0.89 -9.03 2.85
N LEU A 234 -0.28 -10.22 2.75
CA LEU A 234 -0.41 -11.26 3.76
C LEU A 234 0.20 -10.84 5.10
N ALA A 235 1.34 -10.14 5.08
CA ALA A 235 2.01 -9.65 6.28
C ALA A 235 1.17 -8.59 7.02
N VAL A 236 0.54 -7.65 6.30
CA VAL A 236 -0.35 -6.64 6.90
C VAL A 236 -1.57 -7.30 7.54
N ILE A 237 -2.25 -8.20 6.81
CA ILE A 237 -3.42 -8.92 7.33
C ILE A 237 -3.02 -9.78 8.55
N GLY A 238 -1.91 -10.51 8.45
CA GLY A 238 -1.39 -11.33 9.53
C GLY A 238 -1.10 -10.51 10.78
N THR A 239 -0.46 -9.35 10.64
CA THR A 239 -0.14 -8.44 11.75
C THR A 239 -1.41 -7.97 12.46
N LEU A 240 -2.43 -7.54 11.70
CA LEU A 240 -3.71 -7.08 12.26
C LEU A 240 -4.46 -8.22 12.98
N LEU A 241 -4.48 -9.42 12.40
CA LEU A 241 -5.10 -10.60 13.02
C LEU A 241 -4.37 -11.00 14.31
N THR A 242 -3.03 -11.08 14.28
CA THR A 242 -2.24 -11.39 15.47
C THR A 242 -2.47 -10.36 16.56
N TYR A 243 -2.46 -9.07 16.23
CA TYR A 243 -2.75 -8.01 17.19
C TYR A 243 -4.14 -8.17 17.81
N THR A 244 -5.16 -8.41 16.99
CA THR A 244 -6.55 -8.63 17.44
C THR A 244 -6.63 -9.81 18.42
N VAL A 245 -6.03 -10.95 18.07
CA VAL A 245 -6.03 -12.15 18.93
C VAL A 245 -5.34 -11.86 20.26
N VAL A 246 -4.18 -11.19 20.23
CA VAL A 246 -3.45 -10.82 21.45
C VAL A 246 -4.29 -9.91 22.33
N MET A 247 -4.96 -8.90 21.77
CA MET A 247 -5.82 -8.00 22.53
C MET A 247 -7.02 -8.72 23.17
N LEU A 248 -7.65 -9.66 22.44
CA LEU A 248 -8.75 -10.47 22.96
C LEU A 248 -8.31 -11.41 24.08
N GLN A 249 -7.10 -11.98 24.01
CA GLN A 249 -6.56 -12.81 25.09
C GLN A 249 -6.36 -12.03 26.38
N PHE A 250 -5.94 -10.77 26.29
CA PHE A 250 -5.71 -9.92 27.48
C PHE A 250 -6.95 -9.18 27.98
N SER A 251 -8.08 -9.17 27.25
CA SER A 251 -9.31 -8.52 27.70
C SER A 251 -10.04 -9.33 28.77
N GLY A 252 -9.99 -10.67 28.71
CA GLY A 252 -10.68 -11.57 29.65
C GLY A 252 -10.10 -11.65 31.07
N SER A 253 -8.86 -11.20 31.30
CA SER A 253 -8.19 -11.32 32.60
C SER A 253 -8.55 -10.23 33.62
N SER A 254 -9.38 -9.25 33.26
CA SER A 254 -9.67 -8.08 34.12
C SER A 254 -10.90 -8.25 35.03
N ASN A 255 -11.55 -9.42 35.06
CA ASN A 255 -12.72 -9.73 35.89
C ASN A 255 -12.42 -10.64 37.10
N ILE A 256 -11.19 -10.60 37.63
CA ILE A 256 -10.83 -11.27 38.90
C ILE A 256 -10.83 -10.23 40.02
N ASN A 257 -12.01 -9.78 40.44
CA ASN A 257 -12.20 -9.12 41.72
C ASN A 257 -13.55 -9.54 42.30
N ASN A 258 -13.56 -10.75 42.86
CA ASN A 258 -14.36 -11.14 44.02
C ASN A 258 -13.78 -12.43 44.65
N CYS A 259 -12.46 -12.51 44.75
CA CYS A 259 -11.84 -13.47 45.67
C CYS A 259 -11.69 -12.76 47.02
N SER A 260 -12.77 -12.78 47.80
CA SER A 260 -12.75 -12.37 49.20
C SER A 260 -11.78 -13.28 49.95
N LEU A 261 -10.53 -12.83 50.09
CA LEU A 261 -9.59 -13.34 51.07
C LEU A 261 -10.15 -13.03 52.45
N ASN A 262 -10.97 -13.97 52.95
CA ASN A 262 -11.50 -13.95 54.29
C ASN A 262 -10.36 -14.32 55.24
N ILE A 263 -9.52 -13.34 55.58
CA ILE A 263 -8.47 -13.48 56.59
C ILE A 263 -9.17 -13.39 57.96
N THR A 264 -9.64 -14.53 58.45
CA THR A 264 -9.95 -14.70 59.87
C THR A 264 -8.65 -14.68 60.65
N VAL A 265 -8.40 -13.56 61.34
CA VAL A 265 -7.37 -13.45 62.37
C VAL A 265 -7.94 -14.06 63.64
N ASN A 266 -7.34 -15.16 64.09
CA ASN A 266 -7.50 -15.73 65.43
C ASN A 266 -6.47 -15.11 66.38
#